data_AF-A0A351VA29-F1
#
_entry.id   AF-A0A351VA29-F1
#
_cell.length_a   1.000
_cell.length_b   1.000
_cell.length_c   1.000
_cell.angle_alpha   90.00
_cell.angle_beta   90.00
_cell.angle_gamma   90.00
#
_symmetry.space_group_name_H-M   'P 1'
#
loop_
_entity.id
_entity.type
_entity.pdbx_description
1 polymer ?
#
loop_
_entity_poly.entity_id
_entity_poly.type
_entity_poly.pdbx_seq_one_letter_code
_entity_poly.pdbx_strand_id
1 'polypeptide(L)'
;MNQKSTQQKTSVDVYLSTVYKWGLFILVCACMCATVMFNTEKLFGLYPTVPWIATIMLGVMDVCFFAIAIALIKTSFGEDGYLKDGKLKMGKIFSAVVLVIQWNYLLYMLPTRTFWGFLFFFLILMAFFLDIKMLVLSGLACMVSLFIGWFVRGTDLLPVKDELFLTDIIMCLVALILSLTGLIIFVFFVSYFLVNAKKDELEENTERVQHVLSEIQILSGSLYDAGLSLANTSENESASAQQLAATSQQLVDSSNQLISKTAESMDNLEELNACGSTVSENVQKVESTSKTLLEKSAENETLLNNLHKINNEVSDAMKDTTEITKKLSEAVAEIGVTLNLISDISSSTNLLALNASIEAARAG
;
A
#
# COMPACT_ATOMS: atom_id res chain seq x y z
N MET A 1 -24.01 -0.42 11.26
CA MET A 1 -23.44 -0.99 12.49
C MET A 1 -23.31 0.18 13.47
N ASN A 2 -24.30 0.35 14.35
CA ASN A 2 -24.38 1.50 15.26
C ASN A 2 -23.24 1.42 16.27
N GLN A 3 -22.21 2.26 16.09
CA GLN A 3 -21.31 2.62 17.17
C GLN A 3 -22.15 3.31 18.26
N LYS A 4 -22.58 2.54 19.26
CA LYS A 4 -22.89 3.13 20.57
C LYS A 4 -21.60 3.77 21.02
N SER A 5 -21.49 5.09 20.86
CA SER A 5 -20.44 5.86 21.50
C SER A 5 -20.51 5.52 22.98
N THR A 6 -19.47 4.86 23.49
CA THR A 6 -19.25 4.71 24.93
C THR A 6 -18.91 6.11 25.43
N GLN A 7 -19.93 6.95 25.53
CA GLN A 7 -19.81 8.33 25.94
C GLN A 7 -19.31 8.28 27.38
N GLN A 8 -18.02 8.60 27.56
CA GLN A 8 -17.37 8.62 28.86
C GLN A 8 -18.21 9.51 29.78
N LYS A 9 -18.88 8.88 30.75
CA LYS A 9 -19.89 9.55 31.57
C LYS A 9 -19.18 10.49 32.53
N THR A 10 -19.71 11.70 32.67
CA THR A 10 -19.04 12.74 33.44
C THR A 10 -19.08 12.44 34.94
N SER A 11 -18.12 12.97 35.69
CA SER A 11 -18.07 12.87 37.16
C SER A 11 -19.40 13.28 37.83
N VAL A 12 -20.13 14.23 37.22
CA VAL A 12 -21.49 14.64 37.61
C VAL A 12 -22.50 13.50 37.52
N ASP A 13 -22.47 12.71 36.45
CA ASP A 13 -23.42 11.62 36.21
C ASP A 13 -23.23 10.48 37.21
N VAL A 14 -21.97 10.21 37.56
CA VAL A 14 -21.59 9.25 38.61
C VAL A 14 -22.12 9.72 39.96
N TYR A 15 -21.88 10.98 40.31
CA TYR A 15 -22.36 11.56 41.56
C TYR A 15 -23.88 11.50 41.67
N LEU A 16 -24.61 12.00 40.66
CA LEU A 16 -26.07 12.05 40.67
C LEU A 16 -26.70 10.65 40.71
N SER A 17 -26.12 9.66 40.01
CA SER A 17 -26.59 8.28 40.05
C SER A 17 -26.40 7.65 41.44
N THR A 18 -25.25 7.92 42.07
CA THR A 18 -24.92 7.45 43.42
C THR A 18 -25.84 8.09 44.47
N VAL A 19 -25.99 9.42 44.41
CA VAL A 19 -26.90 10.17 45.27
C VAL A 19 -28.34 9.74 45.06
N TYR A 20 -28.78 9.47 43.83
CA TYR A 20 -30.14 9.03 43.58
C TYR A 20 -30.44 7.73 44.35
N LYS A 21 -29.56 6.73 44.23
CA LYS A 21 -29.73 5.44 44.90
C LYS A 21 -29.69 5.58 46.42
N TRP A 22 -28.61 6.17 46.93
CA TRP A 22 -28.36 6.24 48.37
C TRP A 22 -29.19 7.31 49.05
N GLY A 23 -29.39 8.47 48.44
CA GLY A 23 -30.22 9.54 48.97
C GLY A 23 -31.68 9.13 49.13
N LEU A 24 -32.26 8.44 48.14
CA LEU A 24 -33.61 7.89 48.28
C LEU A 24 -33.68 6.83 49.38
N PHE A 25 -32.72 5.91 49.41
CA PHE A 25 -32.66 4.85 50.42
C PHE A 25 -32.51 5.41 51.83
N ILE A 26 -31.57 6.34 52.05
CA ILE A 26 -31.33 6.98 53.35
C ILE A 26 -32.56 7.76 53.80
N LEU A 27 -33.25 8.46 52.89
CA LEU A 27 -34.47 9.20 53.21
C LEU A 27 -35.56 8.27 53.79
N VAL A 28 -35.88 7.18 53.10
CA VAL A 28 -36.93 6.27 53.58
C VAL A 28 -36.50 5.45 54.79
N CYS A 29 -35.21 5.14 54.92
CA CYS A 29 -34.67 4.52 56.14
C CYS A 29 -34.75 5.47 57.34
N ALA A 30 -34.50 6.77 57.15
CA ALA A 30 -34.64 7.76 58.22
C ALA A 30 -36.10 7.87 58.70
N CYS A 31 -37.07 7.84 57.77
CA CYS A 31 -38.50 7.74 58.11
C CYS A 31 -38.79 6.49 58.94
N MET A 32 -38.33 5.32 58.48
CA MET A 32 -38.50 4.05 59.23
C MET A 32 -37.90 4.09 60.64
N CYS A 33 -36.71 4.68 60.80
CA CYS A 33 -36.11 4.87 62.10
C CYS A 33 -37.00 5.73 63.01
N ALA A 34 -37.62 6.79 62.48
CA ALA A 34 -38.58 7.61 63.23
C ALA A 34 -39.82 6.79 63.64
N THR A 35 -40.38 5.96 62.75
CA THR A 35 -41.48 5.05 63.09
C THR A 35 -41.11 4.11 64.25
N VAL A 36 -39.95 3.46 64.18
CA VAL A 36 -39.49 2.54 65.23
C VAL A 36 -39.29 3.28 66.55
N MET A 37 -38.67 4.45 66.51
CA MET A 37 -38.44 5.30 67.68
C MET A 37 -39.77 5.67 68.35
N PHE A 38 -40.71 6.28 67.63
CA PHE A 38 -41.97 6.76 68.23
C PHE A 38 -42.88 5.62 68.72
N ASN A 39 -42.91 4.47 68.05
CA ASN A 39 -43.64 3.30 68.56
C ASN A 39 -43.00 2.73 69.83
N THR A 40 -41.67 2.73 69.90
CA THR A 40 -40.92 2.29 71.10
C THR A 40 -41.17 3.24 72.27
N GLU A 41 -41.06 4.55 72.05
CA GLU A 41 -41.33 5.56 73.08
C GLU A 41 -42.79 5.50 73.57
N LYS A 42 -43.73 5.23 72.67
CA LYS A 42 -45.14 5.01 73.02
C LYS A 42 -45.34 3.76 73.87
N LEU A 43 -44.64 2.67 73.55
CA LEU A 43 -44.66 1.43 74.32
C LEU A 43 -44.13 1.64 75.76
N PHE A 44 -43.09 2.48 75.91
CA PHE A 44 -42.54 2.88 77.21
C PHE A 44 -43.37 3.96 77.96
N GLY A 45 -44.45 4.46 77.35
CA GLY A 45 -45.34 5.43 77.99
C GLY A 45 -44.86 6.88 77.99
N LEU A 46 -43.84 7.24 77.19
CA LEU A 46 -43.26 8.59 77.15
C LEU A 46 -44.18 9.63 76.47
N TYR A 47 -45.10 9.19 75.60
CA TYR A 47 -46.10 10.05 74.93
C TYR A 47 -47.53 9.57 75.19
N PRO A 48 -48.08 9.76 76.41
CA PRO A 48 -49.40 9.25 76.77
C PRO A 48 -50.53 9.91 75.95
N THR A 49 -50.36 11.18 75.56
CA THR A 49 -51.36 11.99 74.83
C THR A 49 -51.47 11.66 73.34
N VAL A 50 -50.47 11.00 72.74
CA VAL A 50 -50.49 10.61 71.33
C VAL A 50 -51.31 9.31 71.18
N PRO A 51 -52.33 9.23 70.32
CA PRO A 51 -53.11 8.01 70.16
C PRO A 51 -52.33 6.94 69.40
N TRP A 52 -52.50 5.66 69.76
CA TRP A 52 -51.86 4.52 69.05
C TRP A 52 -52.17 4.51 67.55
N ILE A 53 -53.35 4.98 67.15
CA ILE A 53 -53.71 5.05 65.73
C ILE A 53 -52.78 5.98 64.94
N ALA A 54 -52.26 7.04 65.55
CA ALA A 54 -51.31 7.96 64.90
C ALA A 54 -49.95 7.30 64.69
N THR A 55 -49.40 6.60 65.69
CA THR A 55 -48.11 5.91 65.53
C THR A 55 -48.18 4.72 64.57
N ILE A 56 -49.35 4.05 64.48
CA ILE A 56 -49.60 3.00 63.48
C ILE A 56 -49.73 3.59 62.08
N MET A 57 -50.46 4.70 61.92
CA MET A 57 -50.60 5.40 60.62
C MET A 57 -49.25 5.93 60.11
N LEU A 58 -48.38 6.43 61.00
CA LEU A 58 -46.99 6.80 60.66
C LEU A 58 -46.25 5.59 60.06
N GLY A 59 -46.34 4.42 60.70
CA GLY A 59 -45.70 3.21 60.20
C GLY A 59 -46.23 2.75 58.84
N VAL A 60 -47.56 2.80 58.62
CA VAL A 60 -48.16 2.47 57.31
C VAL A 60 -47.68 3.43 56.23
N MET A 61 -47.62 4.73 56.53
CA MET A 61 -47.12 5.74 55.61
C MET A 61 -45.65 5.51 55.25
N ASP A 62 -44.79 5.25 56.24
CA ASP A 62 -43.36 5.02 56.03
C ASP A 62 -43.11 3.73 55.21
N VAL A 63 -43.88 2.66 55.45
CA VAL A 63 -43.85 1.43 54.63
C VAL A 63 -44.21 1.71 53.18
N CYS A 64 -45.24 2.53 52.94
CA CYS A 64 -45.59 2.95 51.58
C CYS A 64 -44.45 3.73 50.91
N PHE A 65 -43.84 4.70 51.62
CA PHE A 65 -42.69 5.44 51.09
C PHE A 65 -41.51 4.52 50.77
N PHE A 66 -41.20 3.58 51.66
CA PHE A 66 -40.11 2.61 51.46
C PHE A 66 -40.36 1.72 50.23
N ALA A 67 -41.58 1.19 50.07
CA ALA A 67 -41.93 0.39 48.91
C ALA A 67 -41.84 1.17 47.59
N ILE A 68 -42.32 2.42 47.57
CA ILE A 68 -42.24 3.29 46.40
C ILE A 68 -40.77 3.62 46.08
N ALA A 69 -39.94 3.92 47.09
CA ALA A 69 -38.53 4.21 46.88
C ALA A 69 -37.78 3.02 46.28
N ILE A 70 -38.02 1.80 46.77
CA ILE A 70 -37.43 0.58 46.19
C ILE A 70 -37.86 0.40 44.73
N ALA A 71 -39.15 0.59 44.43
CA ALA A 71 -39.65 0.49 43.06
C ALA A 71 -39.02 1.54 42.13
N LEU A 72 -38.86 2.79 42.61
CA LEU A 72 -38.18 3.85 41.88
C LEU A 72 -36.71 3.51 41.64
N ILE A 73 -35.97 3.09 42.67
CA ILE A 73 -34.57 2.69 42.53
C ILE A 73 -34.45 1.55 41.50
N LYS A 74 -35.24 0.48 41.63
CA LYS A 74 -35.15 -0.69 40.74
C LYS A 74 -35.48 -0.37 39.28
N THR A 75 -36.38 0.58 39.02
CA THR A 75 -36.80 0.93 37.64
C THR A 75 -35.94 2.02 36.99
N SER A 76 -35.10 2.70 37.76
CA SER A 76 -34.41 3.92 37.32
C SER A 76 -33.01 3.71 36.77
N PHE A 77 -32.39 2.54 36.99
CA PHE A 77 -31.06 2.23 36.46
C PHE A 77 -31.14 1.47 35.12
N GLY A 78 -30.22 1.79 34.21
CA GLY A 78 -29.99 1.07 32.96
C GLY A 78 -29.11 -0.19 33.15
N GLU A 79 -28.86 -0.91 32.06
CA GLU A 79 -27.92 -2.05 32.05
C GLU A 79 -26.47 -1.61 32.31
N ASP A 80 -26.17 -0.33 32.08
CA ASP A 80 -24.89 0.32 32.35
C ASP A 80 -24.69 0.69 33.82
N GLY A 81 -25.71 0.49 34.68
CA GLY A 81 -25.65 0.84 36.09
C GLY A 81 -25.82 2.34 36.40
N TYR A 82 -26.18 3.15 35.40
CA TYR A 82 -26.41 4.59 35.54
C TYR A 82 -27.90 4.94 35.47
N LEU A 83 -28.22 6.14 35.94
CA LEU A 83 -29.59 6.63 36.00
C LEU A 83 -30.13 6.97 34.60
N LYS A 84 -31.33 6.48 34.28
CA LYS A 84 -32.02 6.79 33.01
C LYS A 84 -32.47 8.26 32.97
N ASP A 85 -32.55 8.80 31.75
CA ASP A 85 -33.02 10.17 31.52
C ASP A 85 -34.43 10.41 32.11
N GLY A 86 -34.61 11.56 32.75
CA GLY A 86 -35.86 11.96 33.40
C GLY A 86 -36.15 11.30 34.75
N LYS A 87 -35.51 10.17 35.10
CA LYS A 87 -35.72 9.50 36.41
C LYS A 87 -35.19 10.29 37.59
N LEU A 88 -34.14 11.10 37.39
CA LEU A 88 -33.64 12.02 38.42
C LEU A 88 -34.72 12.98 38.90
N LYS A 89 -35.47 13.59 37.98
CA LYS A 89 -36.55 14.52 38.30
C LYS A 89 -37.63 13.83 39.14
N MET A 90 -37.97 12.59 38.81
CA MET A 90 -38.93 11.79 39.58
C MET A 90 -38.45 11.53 41.00
N GLY A 91 -37.19 11.15 41.19
CA GLY A 91 -36.64 10.92 42.54
C GLY A 91 -36.60 12.20 43.36
N LYS A 92 -36.21 13.33 42.77
CA LYS A 92 -36.21 14.62 43.46
C LYS A 92 -37.61 15.04 43.91
N ILE A 93 -38.61 14.91 43.04
CA ILE A 93 -40.02 15.21 43.37
C ILE A 93 -40.51 14.29 44.47
N PHE A 94 -40.26 12.98 44.35
CA PHE A 94 -40.62 12.00 45.37
C PHE A 94 -40.01 12.36 46.73
N SER A 95 -38.70 12.66 46.78
CA SER A 95 -38.03 13.06 48.01
C SER A 95 -38.63 14.30 48.64
N ALA A 96 -38.93 15.34 47.83
CA ALA A 96 -39.57 16.56 48.31
C ALA A 96 -40.96 16.29 48.90
N VAL A 97 -41.77 15.47 48.22
CA VAL A 97 -43.12 15.11 48.65
C VAL A 97 -43.07 14.31 49.96
N VAL A 98 -42.23 13.28 50.04
CA VAL A 98 -42.05 12.48 51.27
C VAL A 98 -41.61 13.37 52.43
N LEU A 99 -40.64 14.26 52.21
CA LEU A 99 -40.15 15.18 53.23
C LEU A 99 -41.27 16.08 53.75
N VAL A 100 -42.02 16.75 52.86
CA VAL A 100 -43.09 17.67 53.27
C VAL A 100 -44.21 16.92 53.98
N ILE A 101 -44.63 15.75 53.49
CA ILE A 101 -45.66 14.95 54.14
C ILE A 101 -45.20 14.48 55.52
N GLN A 102 -43.98 13.94 55.64
CA GLN A 102 -43.42 13.47 56.90
C GLN A 102 -43.28 14.59 57.92
N TRP A 103 -42.78 15.74 57.47
CA TRP A 103 -42.64 16.94 58.29
C TRP A 103 -43.98 17.36 58.89
N ASN A 104 -44.99 17.51 58.03
CA ASN A 104 -46.33 17.91 58.46
C ASN A 104 -46.91 16.87 59.43
N TYR A 105 -46.83 15.58 59.09
CA TYR A 105 -47.39 14.52 59.91
C TYR A 105 -46.79 14.52 61.33
N LEU A 106 -45.46 14.57 61.44
CA LEU A 106 -44.78 14.59 62.73
C LEU A 106 -45.02 15.89 63.50
N LEU A 107 -45.07 17.04 62.82
CA LEU A 107 -45.36 18.33 63.43
C LEU A 107 -46.74 18.34 64.12
N TYR A 108 -47.76 17.72 63.50
CA TYR A 108 -49.10 17.63 64.09
C TYR A 108 -49.29 16.41 65.00
N MET A 109 -48.44 15.38 64.90
CA MET A 109 -48.52 14.22 65.79
C MET A 109 -47.92 14.53 67.17
N LEU A 110 -46.77 15.21 67.21
CA LEU A 110 -45.97 15.36 68.42
C LEU A 110 -46.28 16.68 69.16
N PRO A 111 -46.69 16.62 70.44
CA PRO A 111 -46.90 17.81 71.25
C PRO A 111 -45.56 18.29 71.84
N THR A 112 -44.62 18.71 70.99
CA THR A 112 -43.29 19.18 71.42
C THR A 112 -42.92 20.54 70.83
N ARG A 113 -42.34 21.38 71.68
CA ARG A 113 -41.94 22.76 71.37
C ARG A 113 -40.63 22.85 70.61
N THR A 114 -39.83 21.79 70.62
CA THR A 114 -38.47 21.77 70.04
C THR A 114 -38.43 21.10 68.66
N PHE A 115 -39.56 20.63 68.13
CA PHE A 115 -39.59 19.88 66.87
C PHE A 115 -39.04 20.68 65.68
N TRP A 116 -39.19 22.01 65.70
CA TRP A 116 -38.72 22.90 64.65
C TRP A 116 -37.23 22.71 64.33
N GLY A 117 -36.40 22.34 65.32
CA GLY A 117 -34.96 22.13 65.15
C GLY A 117 -34.62 20.95 64.23
N PHE A 118 -35.52 19.97 64.08
CA PHE A 118 -35.32 18.85 63.17
C PHE A 118 -35.49 19.23 61.69
N LEU A 119 -35.97 20.44 61.37
CA LEU A 119 -36.15 20.85 59.97
C LEU A 119 -34.85 20.76 59.17
N PHE A 120 -33.72 21.11 59.78
CA PHE A 120 -32.40 20.99 59.15
C PHE A 120 -32.10 19.56 58.70
N PHE A 121 -32.44 18.56 59.53
CA PHE A 121 -32.25 17.15 59.21
C PHE A 121 -33.11 16.69 58.03
N PHE A 122 -34.32 17.23 57.88
CA PHE A 122 -35.13 16.97 56.69
C PHE A 122 -34.49 17.58 55.44
N LEU A 123 -34.03 18.84 55.53
CA LEU A 123 -33.53 19.57 54.37
C LEU A 123 -32.14 19.12 53.90
N ILE A 124 -31.27 18.61 54.79
CA ILE A 124 -29.94 18.11 54.39
C ILE A 124 -30.05 16.91 53.44
N LEU A 125 -31.07 16.07 53.59
CA LEU A 125 -31.30 14.94 52.67
C LEU A 125 -31.68 15.42 51.26
N MET A 126 -32.38 16.55 51.15
CA MET A 126 -32.65 17.20 49.86
C MET A 126 -31.43 17.91 49.29
N ALA A 127 -30.52 18.41 50.14
CA ALA A 127 -29.30 19.09 49.70
C ALA A 127 -28.40 18.19 48.84
N PHE A 128 -28.34 16.89 49.10
CA PHE A 128 -27.57 15.95 48.28
C PHE A 128 -27.99 15.92 46.81
N PHE A 129 -29.26 16.22 46.49
CA PHE A 129 -29.74 16.26 45.10
C PHE A 129 -29.24 17.47 44.30
N LEU A 130 -28.44 18.35 44.94
CA LEU A 130 -27.82 19.53 44.36
C LEU A 130 -28.82 20.43 43.60
N ASP A 131 -30.03 20.57 44.13
CA ASP A 131 -31.12 21.33 43.51
C ASP A 131 -31.59 22.44 44.44
N ILE A 132 -30.99 23.63 44.28
CA ILE A 132 -31.29 24.80 45.12
C ILE A 132 -32.78 25.15 45.06
N LYS A 133 -33.41 25.04 43.88
CA LYS A 133 -34.82 25.40 43.71
C LYS A 133 -35.72 24.48 44.53
N MET A 134 -35.50 23.17 44.46
CA MET A 134 -36.28 22.21 45.26
C MET A 134 -35.98 22.29 46.76
N LEU A 135 -34.73 22.55 47.14
CA LEU A 135 -34.34 22.76 48.53
C LEU A 135 -35.10 23.96 49.14
N VAL A 136 -35.07 25.11 48.45
CA VAL A 136 -35.78 26.33 48.88
C VAL A 136 -37.27 26.11 48.93
N LEU A 137 -37.87 25.50 47.89
CA LEU A 137 -39.30 25.24 47.84
C LEU A 137 -39.77 24.34 49.01
N SER A 138 -39.03 23.26 49.28
CA SER A 138 -39.35 22.32 50.36
C SER A 138 -39.15 22.96 51.73
N GLY A 139 -38.07 23.73 51.89
CA GLY A 139 -37.78 24.49 53.12
C GLY A 139 -38.87 25.50 53.45
N LEU A 140 -39.25 26.33 52.47
CA LEU A 140 -40.33 27.30 52.63
C LEU A 140 -41.66 26.62 52.93
N ALA A 141 -41.99 25.51 52.26
CA ALA A 141 -43.22 24.76 52.53
C ALA A 141 -43.27 24.25 53.99
N CYS A 142 -42.15 23.72 54.50
CA CYS A 142 -42.06 23.24 55.87
C CYS A 142 -42.10 24.39 56.90
N MET A 143 -41.45 25.51 56.61
CA MET A 143 -41.50 26.71 57.46
C MET A 143 -42.92 27.29 57.51
N VAL A 144 -43.61 27.41 56.36
CA VAL A 144 -45.01 27.84 56.30
C VAL A 144 -45.91 26.89 57.10
N SER A 145 -45.70 25.58 56.97
CA SER A 145 -46.42 24.58 57.78
C SER A 145 -46.18 24.77 59.28
N LEU A 146 -44.94 25.07 59.70
CA LEU A 146 -44.61 25.37 61.10
C LEU A 146 -45.37 26.61 61.61
N PHE A 147 -45.40 27.69 60.84
CA PHE A 147 -46.14 28.91 61.19
C PHE A 147 -47.65 28.66 61.30
N ILE A 148 -48.22 27.86 60.39
CA ILE A 148 -49.63 27.44 60.47
C ILE A 148 -49.85 26.60 61.74
N GLY A 149 -48.92 25.68 62.04
CA GLY A 149 -48.92 24.86 63.25
C GLY A 149 -48.95 25.70 64.53
N TRP A 150 -48.18 26.80 64.59
CA TRP A 150 -48.22 27.74 65.72
C TRP A 150 -49.59 28.39 65.92
N PHE A 151 -50.34 28.64 64.84
CA PHE A 151 -51.69 29.19 64.92
C PHE A 151 -52.73 28.14 65.36
N VAL A 152 -52.62 26.91 64.83
CA VAL A 152 -53.58 25.83 65.10
C VAL A 152 -53.36 25.17 66.48
N ARG A 153 -52.09 24.99 66.87
CA ARG A 153 -51.67 24.26 68.08
C ARG A 153 -50.67 25.06 68.92
N GLY A 154 -50.97 26.35 69.09
CA GLY A 154 -50.10 27.27 69.82
C GLY A 154 -49.85 26.91 71.28
N THR A 155 -50.67 26.09 71.93
CA THR A 155 -50.42 25.64 73.31
C THR A 155 -49.28 24.63 73.40
N ASP A 156 -49.10 23.82 72.36
CA ASP A 156 -48.23 22.65 72.36
C ASP A 156 -46.93 22.90 71.57
N LEU A 157 -47.01 23.71 70.51
CA LEU A 157 -45.90 23.96 69.58
C LEU A 157 -45.12 25.25 69.86
N LEU A 158 -45.76 26.27 70.45
CA LEU A 158 -45.05 27.51 70.79
C LEU A 158 -44.21 27.33 72.06
N PRO A 159 -43.12 28.10 72.22
CA PRO A 159 -42.38 28.19 73.47
C PRO A 159 -43.28 28.50 74.68
N VAL A 160 -42.77 28.20 75.88
CA VAL A 160 -43.48 28.53 77.14
C VAL A 160 -43.74 30.04 77.15
N LYS A 161 -44.95 30.47 77.50
CA LYS A 161 -45.27 31.90 77.68
C LYS A 161 -44.68 32.44 78.99
N ASP A 162 -43.36 32.43 79.09
CA ASP A 162 -42.57 32.99 80.19
C ASP A 162 -41.82 34.26 79.72
N GLU A 163 -40.93 34.78 80.57
CA GLU A 163 -40.12 35.98 80.26
C GLU A 163 -39.23 35.80 79.02
N LEU A 164 -38.91 34.56 78.63
CA LEU A 164 -38.03 34.23 77.51
C LEU A 164 -38.79 33.90 76.21
N PHE A 165 -40.14 33.91 76.24
CA PHE A 165 -40.97 33.56 75.09
C PHE A 165 -40.57 34.25 73.77
N LEU A 166 -40.35 35.57 73.81
CA LEU A 166 -39.96 36.32 72.61
C LEU A 166 -38.56 35.93 72.13
N THR A 167 -37.63 35.72 73.07
CA THR A 167 -36.26 35.29 72.79
C THR A 167 -36.25 33.93 72.09
N ASP A 168 -37.03 32.97 72.58
CA ASP A 168 -37.11 31.61 72.01
C ASP A 168 -37.70 31.60 70.60
N ILE A 169 -38.72 32.42 70.32
CA ILE A 169 -39.27 32.57 68.97
C ILE A 169 -38.22 33.18 68.03
N ILE A 170 -37.52 34.24 68.47
CA ILE A 170 -36.47 34.86 67.65
C ILE A 170 -35.35 33.85 67.37
N MET A 171 -34.91 33.08 68.37
CA MET A 171 -33.89 32.05 68.21
C MET A 171 -34.33 30.97 67.22
N CYS A 172 -35.59 30.53 67.27
CA CYS A 172 -36.16 29.60 66.30
C CYS A 172 -36.09 30.17 64.87
N LEU A 173 -36.60 31.38 64.65
CA LEU A 173 -36.59 32.01 63.32
C LEU A 173 -35.17 32.20 62.79
N VAL A 174 -34.25 32.68 63.63
CA VAL A 174 -32.84 32.86 63.29
C VAL A 174 -32.21 31.52 62.90
N ALA A 175 -32.44 30.46 63.69
CA ALA A 175 -31.90 29.13 63.41
C ALA A 175 -32.47 28.52 62.12
N LEU A 176 -33.75 28.71 61.82
CA LEU A 176 -34.35 28.26 60.56
C LEU A 176 -33.77 29.00 59.34
N ILE A 177 -33.59 30.32 59.44
CA ILE A 177 -33.01 31.12 58.35
C ILE A 177 -31.54 30.76 58.14
N LEU A 178 -30.76 30.66 59.23
CA LEU A 178 -29.33 30.30 59.15
C LEU A 178 -29.13 28.89 58.60
N SER A 179 -29.93 27.92 59.04
CA SER A 179 -29.84 26.54 58.56
C SER A 179 -30.21 26.42 57.08
N LEU A 180 -31.28 27.07 56.62
CA LEU A 180 -31.64 27.09 55.20
C LEU A 180 -30.57 27.79 54.35
N THR A 181 -30.09 28.95 54.80
CA THR A 181 -29.04 29.71 54.10
C THR A 181 -27.74 28.91 54.02
N GLY A 182 -27.33 28.26 55.12
CA GLY A 182 -26.16 27.38 55.15
C GLY A 182 -26.27 26.21 54.16
N LEU A 183 -27.44 25.56 54.07
CA LEU A 183 -27.68 24.50 53.09
C LEU A 183 -27.66 25.02 51.65
N ILE A 184 -28.22 26.21 51.38
CA ILE A 184 -28.17 26.84 50.04
C ILE A 184 -26.72 27.10 49.63
N ILE A 185 -25.92 27.69 50.52
CA ILE A 185 -24.50 27.97 50.28
C ILE A 185 -23.73 26.66 50.04
N PHE A 186 -23.97 25.65 50.88
CA PHE A 186 -23.36 24.32 50.72
C PHE A 186 -23.68 23.70 49.35
N VAL A 187 -24.96 23.67 48.97
CA VAL A 187 -25.39 23.14 47.67
C VAL A 187 -24.78 23.95 46.52
N PHE A 188 -24.73 25.27 46.64
CA PHE A 188 -24.13 26.15 45.65
C PHE A 188 -22.64 25.83 45.43
N PHE A 189 -21.85 25.74 46.50
CA PHE A 189 -20.42 25.43 46.41
C PHE A 189 -20.16 24.05 45.82
N VAL A 190 -20.89 23.02 46.28
CA VAL A 190 -20.74 21.67 45.75
C VAL A 190 -21.12 21.64 44.26
N SER A 191 -22.25 22.24 43.89
CA SER A 191 -22.69 22.31 42.49
C SER A 191 -21.69 23.06 41.61
N TYR A 192 -21.16 24.19 42.09
CA TYR A 192 -20.18 25.00 41.37
C TYR A 192 -18.87 24.25 41.12
N PHE A 193 -18.33 23.59 42.15
CA PHE A 193 -17.10 22.80 42.03
C PHE A 193 -17.28 21.62 41.06
N LEU A 194 -18.42 20.93 41.14
CA LEU A 194 -18.73 19.79 40.27
C LEU A 194 -18.88 20.21 38.80
N VAL A 195 -19.50 21.37 38.54
CA VAL A 195 -19.63 21.94 37.19
C VAL A 195 -18.29 22.39 36.63
N ASN A 196 -17.43 23.01 37.44
CA ASN A 196 -16.10 23.43 37.00
C ASN A 196 -15.20 22.23 36.70
N ALA A 197 -15.19 21.21 37.56
CA ALA A 197 -14.45 19.97 37.29
C ALA A 197 -14.91 19.31 35.97
N LYS A 198 -16.22 19.33 35.68
CA LYS A 198 -16.76 18.87 34.40
C LYS A 198 -16.27 19.72 33.22
N LYS A 199 -16.17 21.03 33.40
CA LYS A 199 -15.74 21.95 32.35
C LYS A 199 -14.28 21.70 31.98
N ASP A 200 -13.41 21.54 32.98
CA ASP A 200 -11.98 21.27 32.78
C ASP A 200 -11.77 19.94 32.04
N GLU A 201 -12.47 18.86 32.44
CA GLU A 201 -12.43 17.56 31.74
C GLU A 201 -12.90 17.67 30.28
N LEU A 202 -13.93 18.51 30.02
CA LEU A 202 -14.48 18.69 28.68
C LEU A 202 -13.54 19.51 27.78
N GLU A 203 -12.91 20.55 28.32
CA GLU A 203 -11.93 21.36 27.60
C GLU A 203 -10.71 20.51 27.22
N GLU A 204 -10.15 19.74 28.14
CA GLU A 204 -9.01 18.85 27.86
C GLU A 204 -9.35 17.81 26.77
N ASN A 205 -10.54 17.19 26.84
CA ASN A 205 -10.95 16.22 25.83
C ASN A 205 -11.18 16.89 24.45
N THR A 206 -11.73 18.10 24.45
CA THR A 206 -11.92 18.86 23.20
C THR A 206 -10.59 19.21 22.55
N GLU A 207 -9.59 19.63 23.32
CA GLU A 207 -8.24 19.88 22.83
C GLU A 207 -7.57 18.62 22.27
N ARG A 208 -7.67 17.48 22.98
CA ARG A 208 -7.17 16.20 22.49
C ARG A 208 -7.82 15.79 21.16
N VAL A 209 -9.14 15.95 21.04
CA VAL A 209 -9.86 15.65 19.80
C VAL A 209 -9.40 16.57 18.66
N GLN A 210 -9.23 17.87 18.91
CA GLN A 210 -8.71 18.79 17.90
C GLN A 210 -7.30 18.43 17.44
N HIS A 211 -6.41 18.04 18.36
CA HIS A 211 -5.06 17.61 18.05
C HIS A 211 -5.06 16.38 17.13
N VAL A 212 -5.83 15.35 17.49
CA VAL A 212 -5.96 14.12 16.69
C VAL A 212 -6.52 14.42 15.30
N LEU A 213 -7.53 15.29 15.20
CA LEU A 213 -8.09 15.69 13.89
C LEU A 213 -7.05 16.41 13.01
N SER A 214 -6.21 17.27 13.61
CA SER A 214 -5.12 17.95 12.91
C SER A 214 -4.08 16.96 12.37
N GLU A 215 -3.64 16.00 13.19
CA GLU A 215 -2.69 14.96 12.78
C GLU A 215 -3.26 14.09 11.65
N ILE A 216 -4.54 13.72 11.73
CA ILE A 216 -5.22 12.97 10.66
C ILE A 216 -5.24 13.76 9.35
N GLN A 217 -5.46 15.08 9.42
CA GLN A 217 -5.49 15.92 8.22
C GLN A 217 -4.11 16.00 7.55
N ILE A 218 -3.04 16.14 8.34
CA ILE A 218 -1.66 16.11 7.83
C ILE A 218 -1.36 14.74 7.21
N LEU A 219 -1.66 13.65 7.92
CA LEU A 219 -1.44 12.28 7.44
C LEU A 219 -2.21 12.00 6.15
N SER A 220 -3.45 12.46 6.05
CA SER A 220 -4.27 12.33 4.84
C SER A 220 -3.66 13.08 3.66
N GLY A 221 -3.07 14.26 3.89
CA GLY A 221 -2.34 15.01 2.85
C GLY A 221 -1.12 14.24 2.36
N SER A 222 -0.27 13.76 3.27
CA SER A 222 0.90 12.96 2.90
C SER A 222 0.54 11.66 2.18
N LEU A 223 -0.56 11.00 2.57
CA LEU A 223 -1.04 9.78 1.91
C LEU A 223 -1.53 10.07 0.47
N TYR A 224 -2.17 11.22 0.25
CA TYR A 224 -2.58 11.66 -1.08
C TYR A 224 -1.36 11.90 -1.99
N ASP A 225 -0.35 12.62 -1.50
CA ASP A 225 0.88 12.88 -2.26
C ASP A 225 1.66 11.59 -2.57
N ALA A 226 1.73 10.66 -1.60
CA ALA A 226 2.31 9.34 -1.80
C ALA A 226 1.54 8.52 -2.85
N GLY A 227 0.20 8.58 -2.82
CA GLY A 227 -0.67 7.95 -3.81
C GLY A 227 -0.45 8.49 -5.22
N LEU A 228 -0.31 9.82 -5.37
CA LEU A 228 -0.03 10.46 -6.66
C LEU A 228 1.36 10.05 -7.20
N SER A 229 2.37 10.03 -6.33
CA SER A 229 3.73 9.61 -6.71
C SER A 229 3.79 8.15 -7.14
N LEU A 230 3.04 7.28 -6.45
CA LEU A 230 2.92 5.87 -6.80
C LEU A 230 2.22 5.68 -8.15
N ALA A 231 1.13 6.42 -8.40
CA ALA A 231 0.42 6.37 -9.68
C ALA A 231 1.35 6.77 -10.85
N ASN A 232 2.10 7.87 -10.71
CA ASN A 232 3.07 8.31 -11.72
C ASN A 232 4.17 7.28 -11.97
N THR A 233 4.65 6.63 -10.91
CA THR A 233 5.69 5.59 -11.01
C THR A 233 5.16 4.36 -11.73
N SER A 234 3.95 3.90 -11.39
CA SER A 234 3.30 2.78 -12.09
C SER A 234 3.03 3.08 -13.57
N GLU A 235 2.65 4.32 -13.92
CA GLU A 235 2.47 4.71 -15.32
C GLU A 235 3.81 4.63 -16.10
N ASN A 236 4.89 5.16 -15.50
CA ASN A 236 6.21 5.13 -16.11
C ASN A 236 6.79 3.71 -16.23
N GLU A 237 6.52 2.85 -15.25
CA GLU A 237 6.88 1.43 -15.26
C GLU A 237 6.10 0.67 -16.35
N SER A 238 4.81 0.95 -16.50
CA SER A 238 3.99 0.39 -17.58
C SER A 238 4.51 0.78 -18.95
N ALA A 239 4.87 2.06 -19.15
CA ALA A 239 5.47 2.53 -20.40
C ALA A 239 6.82 1.84 -20.67
N SER A 240 7.66 1.70 -19.64
CA SER A 240 8.96 1.00 -19.74
C SER A 240 8.78 -0.48 -20.10
N ALA A 241 7.79 -1.16 -19.51
CA ALA A 241 7.46 -2.55 -19.82
C ALA A 241 6.99 -2.71 -21.28
N GLN A 242 6.19 -1.78 -21.80
CA GLN A 242 5.77 -1.78 -23.20
C GLN A 242 6.96 -1.58 -24.15
N GLN A 243 7.87 -0.66 -23.84
CA GLN A 243 9.08 -0.43 -24.63
C GLN A 243 10.01 -1.65 -24.60
N LEU A 244 10.14 -2.31 -23.45
CA LEU A 244 10.91 -3.54 -23.31
C LEU A 244 10.32 -4.70 -24.14
N ALA A 245 8.99 -4.83 -24.15
CA ALA A 245 8.30 -5.82 -24.96
C ALA A 245 8.53 -5.58 -26.46
N ALA A 246 8.43 -4.32 -26.91
CA ALA A 246 8.70 -3.96 -28.31
C ALA A 246 10.17 -4.24 -28.71
N THR A 247 11.12 -3.88 -27.84
CA THR A 247 12.54 -4.14 -28.07
C THR A 247 12.84 -5.64 -28.11
N SER A 248 12.20 -6.42 -27.24
CA SER A 248 12.33 -7.88 -27.24
C SER A 248 11.80 -8.50 -28.52
N GLN A 249 10.70 -7.99 -29.06
CA GLN A 249 10.17 -8.45 -30.35
C GLN A 249 11.14 -8.12 -31.50
N GLN A 250 11.68 -6.91 -31.56
CA GLN A 250 12.71 -6.56 -32.56
C GLN A 250 13.96 -7.44 -32.44
N LEU A 251 14.36 -7.82 -31.22
CA LEU A 251 15.49 -8.70 -31.00
C LEU A 251 15.22 -10.11 -31.54
N VAL A 252 14.01 -10.64 -31.34
CA VAL A 252 13.60 -11.93 -31.92
C VAL A 252 13.63 -11.87 -33.45
N ASP A 253 13.09 -10.81 -34.05
CA ASP A 253 13.08 -10.64 -35.50
C ASP A 253 14.51 -10.53 -36.07
N SER A 254 15.38 -9.76 -35.40
CA SER A 254 16.80 -9.62 -35.77
C SER A 254 17.55 -10.94 -35.63
N SER A 255 17.25 -11.73 -34.58
CA SER A 255 17.82 -13.07 -34.38
C SER A 255 17.41 -14.02 -35.50
N ASN A 256 16.14 -14.00 -35.91
CA ASN A 256 15.65 -14.80 -37.04
C ASN A 256 16.32 -14.41 -38.36
N GLN A 257 16.52 -13.10 -38.61
CA GLN A 257 17.27 -12.64 -39.78
C GLN A 257 18.73 -13.10 -39.74
N LEU A 258 19.37 -13.03 -38.58
CA LEU A 258 20.74 -13.50 -38.40
C LEU A 258 20.85 -15.01 -38.67
N ILE A 259 19.90 -15.81 -38.18
CA ILE A 259 19.84 -17.26 -38.49
C ILE A 259 19.74 -17.48 -40.01
N SER A 260 18.84 -16.77 -40.69
CA SER A 260 18.69 -16.88 -42.16
C SER A 260 19.97 -16.49 -42.91
N LYS A 261 20.64 -15.40 -42.49
CA LYS A 261 21.90 -14.95 -43.09
C LYS A 261 23.06 -15.89 -42.81
N THR A 262 23.05 -16.53 -41.64
CA THR A 262 24.04 -17.55 -41.27
C THR A 262 23.86 -18.79 -42.15
N ALA A 263 22.62 -19.23 -42.37
CA ALA A 263 22.33 -20.35 -43.28
C ALA A 263 22.79 -20.04 -44.72
N GLU A 264 22.44 -18.86 -45.26
CA GLU A 264 22.91 -18.42 -46.58
C GLU A 264 24.45 -18.37 -46.68
N SER A 265 25.12 -17.97 -45.59
CA SER A 265 26.59 -17.96 -45.54
C SER A 265 27.18 -19.38 -45.52
N MET A 266 26.51 -20.34 -44.88
CA MET A 266 26.92 -21.75 -44.90
C MET A 266 26.77 -22.35 -46.29
N ASP A 267 25.67 -22.06 -47.00
CA ASP A 267 25.46 -22.51 -48.38
C ASP A 267 26.55 -21.94 -49.31
N ASN A 268 26.85 -20.64 -49.19
CA ASN A 268 27.92 -20.00 -49.96
C ASN A 268 29.31 -20.60 -49.66
N LEU A 269 29.57 -21.01 -48.41
CA LEU A 269 30.81 -21.69 -48.04
C LEU A 269 30.89 -23.10 -48.63
N GLU A 270 29.77 -23.81 -48.74
CA GLU A 270 29.70 -25.12 -49.40
C GLU A 270 29.99 -24.99 -50.90
N GLU A 271 29.40 -24.00 -51.58
CA GLU A 271 29.68 -23.69 -52.98
C GLU A 271 31.16 -23.29 -53.20
N LEU A 272 31.72 -22.47 -52.32
CA LEU A 272 33.14 -22.10 -52.35
C LEU A 272 34.05 -23.31 -52.18
N ASN A 273 33.72 -24.25 -51.29
CA ASN A 273 34.48 -25.49 -51.14
C ASN A 273 34.43 -26.35 -52.41
N ALA A 274 33.25 -26.48 -53.05
CA ALA A 274 33.11 -27.20 -54.31
C ALA A 274 33.91 -26.55 -55.45
N CYS A 275 33.88 -25.21 -55.53
CA CYS A 275 34.70 -24.44 -56.46
C CYS A 275 36.20 -24.66 -56.18
N GLY A 276 36.62 -24.63 -54.91
CA GLY A 276 37.99 -24.93 -54.50
C GLY A 276 38.47 -26.30 -54.95
N SER A 277 37.63 -27.34 -54.80
CA SER A 277 37.92 -28.69 -55.30
C SER A 277 38.10 -28.70 -56.82
N THR A 278 37.18 -28.05 -57.55
CA THR A 278 37.23 -27.95 -59.01
C THR A 278 38.49 -27.21 -59.50
N VAL A 279 38.87 -26.13 -58.82
CA VAL A 279 40.11 -25.40 -59.11
C VAL A 279 41.33 -26.29 -58.85
N SER A 280 41.34 -27.05 -57.76
CA SER A 280 42.44 -27.99 -57.46
C SER A 280 42.59 -29.06 -58.54
N GLU A 281 41.48 -29.66 -59.00
CA GLU A 281 41.48 -30.63 -60.10
C GLU A 281 42.00 -30.01 -61.41
N ASN A 282 41.56 -28.79 -61.73
CA ASN A 282 42.03 -28.07 -62.91
C ASN A 282 43.52 -27.77 -62.84
N VAL A 283 44.04 -27.38 -61.66
CA VAL A 283 45.48 -27.16 -61.46
C VAL A 283 46.27 -28.45 -61.68
N GLN A 284 45.81 -29.59 -61.14
CA GLN A 284 46.45 -30.90 -61.39
C GLN A 284 46.42 -31.28 -62.88
N LYS A 285 45.31 -31.01 -63.58
CA LYS A 285 45.20 -31.27 -65.01
C LYS A 285 46.14 -30.39 -65.84
N VAL A 286 46.28 -29.11 -65.48
CA VAL A 286 47.23 -28.18 -66.11
C VAL A 286 48.66 -28.64 -65.86
N GLU A 287 49.00 -29.05 -64.63
CA GLU A 287 50.31 -29.59 -64.29
C GLU A 287 50.64 -30.82 -65.16
N SER A 288 49.71 -31.79 -65.23
CA SER A 288 49.87 -32.99 -66.06
C SER A 288 50.04 -32.64 -67.53
N THR A 289 49.23 -31.71 -68.05
CA THR A 289 49.28 -31.29 -69.46
C THR A 289 50.60 -30.59 -69.78
N SER A 290 51.07 -29.71 -68.88
CA SER A 290 52.39 -29.08 -68.99
C SER A 290 53.53 -30.09 -68.99
N LYS A 291 53.45 -31.14 -68.15
CA LYS A 291 54.45 -32.22 -68.14
C LYS A 291 54.48 -32.99 -69.47
N THR A 292 53.32 -33.37 -70.00
CA THR A 292 53.22 -34.02 -71.31
C THR A 292 53.71 -33.09 -72.44
N LEU A 293 53.43 -31.79 -72.36
CA LEU A 293 53.91 -30.81 -73.33
C LEU A 293 55.44 -30.72 -73.32
N LEU A 294 56.06 -30.71 -72.13
CA LEU A 294 57.53 -30.73 -71.99
C LEU A 294 58.14 -32.01 -72.60
N GLU A 295 57.56 -33.18 -72.33
CA GLU A 295 57.99 -34.45 -72.92
C GLU A 295 57.90 -34.42 -74.45
N LYS A 296 56.78 -33.95 -75.00
CA LYS A 296 56.59 -33.80 -76.45
C LYS A 296 57.52 -32.76 -77.07
N SER A 297 57.82 -31.68 -76.36
CA SER A 297 58.78 -30.68 -76.81
C SER A 297 60.20 -31.25 -76.89
N ALA A 298 60.61 -32.07 -75.92
CA ALA A 298 61.90 -32.76 -75.95
C ALA A 298 61.96 -33.79 -77.09
N GLU A 299 60.88 -34.54 -77.33
CA GLU A 299 60.78 -35.45 -78.48
C GLU A 299 60.92 -34.68 -79.81
N ASN A 300 60.21 -33.55 -79.97
CA ASN A 300 60.33 -32.69 -81.14
C ASN A 300 61.75 -32.14 -81.33
N GLU A 301 62.45 -31.76 -80.25
CA GLU A 301 63.85 -31.33 -80.32
C GLU A 301 64.74 -32.44 -80.88
N THR A 302 64.57 -33.68 -80.42
CA THR A 302 65.32 -34.84 -80.97
C THR A 302 64.99 -35.08 -82.45
N LEU A 303 63.72 -34.94 -82.84
CA LEU A 303 63.27 -35.12 -84.22
C LEU A 303 63.85 -34.04 -85.15
N LEU A 304 63.90 -32.78 -84.68
CA LEU A 304 64.51 -31.66 -85.41
C LEU A 304 66.02 -31.85 -85.56
N ASN A 305 66.72 -32.32 -84.53
CA ASN A 305 68.15 -32.66 -84.62
C ASN A 305 68.40 -33.78 -85.65
N ASN A 306 67.55 -34.81 -85.69
CA ASN A 306 67.62 -35.86 -86.70
C ASN A 306 67.36 -35.32 -88.12
N LEU A 307 66.36 -34.44 -88.28
CA LEU A 307 66.10 -33.76 -89.56
C LEU A 307 67.30 -32.91 -90.01
N HIS A 308 67.93 -32.17 -89.10
CA HIS A 308 69.16 -31.43 -89.39
C HIS A 308 70.28 -32.34 -89.89
N LYS A 309 70.45 -33.52 -89.27
CA LYS A 309 71.44 -34.51 -89.71
C LYS A 309 71.13 -35.05 -91.10
N ILE A 310 69.88 -35.43 -91.36
CA ILE A 310 69.43 -35.87 -92.69
C ILE A 310 69.67 -34.77 -93.73
N ASN A 311 69.37 -33.51 -93.40
CA ASN A 311 69.57 -32.41 -94.33
C ASN A 311 71.05 -32.18 -94.66
N ASN A 312 71.97 -32.39 -93.70
CA ASN A 312 73.40 -32.39 -93.95
C ASN A 312 73.82 -33.54 -94.88
N GLU A 313 73.33 -34.76 -94.63
CA GLU A 313 73.59 -35.92 -95.51
C GLU A 313 73.10 -35.68 -96.94
N VAL A 314 71.92 -35.06 -97.11
CA VAL A 314 71.38 -34.66 -98.41
C VAL A 314 72.26 -33.60 -99.07
N SER A 315 72.75 -32.62 -98.31
CA SER A 315 73.66 -31.57 -98.81
C SER A 315 74.99 -32.16 -99.30
N ASP A 316 75.56 -33.13 -98.57
CA ASP A 316 76.78 -33.82 -98.97
C ASP A 316 76.57 -34.66 -100.24
N ALA A 317 75.46 -35.41 -100.33
CA ALA A 317 75.11 -36.17 -101.53
C ALA A 317 74.91 -35.27 -102.77
N MET A 318 74.35 -34.07 -102.60
CA MET A 318 74.25 -33.08 -103.67
C MET A 318 75.61 -32.55 -104.12
N LYS A 319 76.57 -32.39 -103.20
CA LYS A 319 77.94 -31.99 -103.50
C LYS A 319 78.67 -33.07 -104.31
N ASP A 320 78.54 -34.33 -103.90
CA ASP A 320 79.10 -35.48 -104.63
C ASP A 320 78.52 -35.58 -106.05
N THR A 321 77.20 -35.40 -106.18
CA THR A 321 76.51 -35.37 -107.49
C THR A 321 77.06 -34.26 -108.38
N THR A 322 77.34 -33.09 -107.82
CA THR A 322 77.95 -31.96 -108.55
C THR A 322 79.38 -32.30 -109.02
N GLU A 323 80.18 -32.97 -108.18
CA GLU A 323 81.53 -33.41 -108.55
C GLU A 323 81.52 -34.46 -109.66
N ILE A 324 80.64 -35.46 -109.58
CA ILE A 324 80.46 -36.48 -110.63
C ILE A 324 80.08 -35.82 -111.95
N THR A 325 79.15 -34.85 -111.91
CA THR A 325 78.72 -34.10 -113.10
C THR A 325 79.89 -33.32 -113.71
N LYS A 326 80.77 -32.73 -112.89
CA LYS A 326 81.99 -32.04 -113.35
C LYS A 326 82.97 -33.01 -114.03
N LYS A 327 83.25 -34.16 -113.42
CA LYS A 327 84.13 -35.20 -114.02
C LYS A 327 83.57 -35.70 -115.34
N LEU A 328 82.25 -35.88 -115.44
CA LEU A 328 81.59 -36.23 -116.70
C LEU A 328 81.80 -35.16 -117.76
N SER A 329 81.67 -33.87 -117.41
CA SER A 329 81.93 -32.76 -118.33
C SER A 329 83.38 -32.74 -118.84
N GLU A 330 84.36 -33.05 -117.98
CA GLU A 330 85.78 -33.15 -118.36
C GLU A 330 86.01 -34.32 -119.32
N ALA A 331 85.44 -35.50 -119.03
CA ALA A 331 85.53 -36.67 -119.91
C ALA A 331 84.89 -36.42 -121.28
N VAL A 332 83.76 -35.70 -121.33
CA VAL A 332 83.12 -35.29 -122.60
C VAL A 332 84.00 -34.34 -123.40
N ALA A 333 84.74 -33.44 -122.74
CA ALA A 333 85.69 -32.56 -123.41
C ALA A 333 86.89 -33.33 -124.00
N GLU A 334 87.39 -34.34 -123.29
CA GLU A 334 88.48 -35.22 -123.76
C GLU A 334 88.05 -36.05 -124.99
N ILE A 335 86.80 -36.54 -125.02
CA ILE A 335 86.21 -37.15 -126.23
C ILE A 335 86.24 -36.15 -127.40
N GLY A 336 85.91 -34.88 -127.15
CA GLY A 336 85.99 -33.82 -128.16
C GLY A 336 87.40 -33.62 -128.74
N VAL A 337 88.44 -33.66 -127.90
CA VAL A 337 89.85 -33.61 -128.34
C VAL A 337 90.18 -34.81 -129.23
N THR A 338 89.73 -36.00 -128.83
CA THR A 338 89.97 -37.24 -129.57
C THR A 338 89.29 -37.23 -130.94
N LEU A 339 88.07 -36.70 -131.03
CA LEU A 339 87.35 -36.54 -132.30
C LEU A 339 88.05 -35.56 -133.25
N ASN A 340 88.64 -34.47 -132.73
CA ASN A 340 89.45 -33.56 -133.54
C ASN A 340 90.69 -34.25 -134.12
N LEU A 341 91.39 -35.07 -133.31
CA LEU A 341 92.53 -35.85 -133.79
C LEU A 341 92.11 -36.85 -134.90
N ILE A 342 90.98 -37.52 -134.74
CA ILE A 342 90.42 -38.42 -135.77
C ILE A 342 90.11 -37.64 -137.06
N SER A 343 89.53 -36.45 -136.93
CA SER A 343 89.28 -35.55 -138.08
C SER A 343 90.57 -35.17 -138.81
N ASP A 344 91.63 -34.86 -138.06
CA ASP A 344 92.95 -34.53 -138.62
C ASP A 344 93.59 -35.73 -139.34
N ILE A 345 93.51 -36.94 -138.77
CA ILE A 345 93.96 -38.19 -139.40
C ILE A 345 93.16 -38.46 -140.67
N SER A 346 91.84 -38.29 -140.64
CA SER A 346 90.97 -38.49 -141.79
C SER A 346 91.32 -37.52 -142.93
N SER A 347 91.62 -36.25 -142.62
CA SER A 347 92.08 -35.25 -143.58
C SER A 347 93.42 -35.64 -144.20
N SER A 348 94.39 -36.07 -143.38
CA SER A 348 95.71 -36.52 -143.84
C SER A 348 95.61 -37.77 -144.73
N THR A 349 94.74 -38.71 -144.36
CA THR A 349 94.47 -39.93 -145.13
C THR A 349 93.82 -39.61 -146.48
N ASN A 350 92.89 -38.66 -146.52
CA ASN A 350 92.28 -38.18 -147.77
C ASN A 350 93.31 -37.56 -148.72
N LEU A 351 94.27 -36.80 -148.20
CA LEU A 351 95.39 -36.24 -148.98
C LEU A 351 96.34 -37.32 -149.52
N LEU A 352 96.65 -38.33 -148.70
CA LEU A 352 97.46 -39.48 -149.09
C LEU A 352 96.77 -40.30 -150.19
N ALA A 353 95.47 -40.55 -150.05
CA ALA A 353 94.65 -41.24 -151.03
C ALA A 353 94.55 -40.48 -152.35
N LEU A 354 94.48 -39.14 -152.30
CA LEU A 354 94.48 -38.29 -153.49
C LEU A 354 95.81 -38.37 -154.25
N ASN A 355 96.95 -38.26 -153.54
CA ASN A 355 98.27 -38.41 -154.15
C ASN A 355 98.48 -39.80 -154.76
N ALA A 356 98.01 -40.86 -154.10
CA ALA A 356 98.06 -42.22 -154.63
C ALA A 356 97.18 -42.38 -155.88
N SER A 357 95.99 -41.77 -155.90
CA SER A 357 95.08 -41.79 -157.06
C SER A 357 95.66 -41.04 -158.27
N ILE A 358 96.37 -39.93 -158.03
CA ILE A 358 97.09 -39.18 -159.07
C ILE A 358 98.21 -40.06 -159.66
N GLU A 359 98.99 -40.74 -158.83
CA GLU A 359 100.14 -41.53 -159.30
C GLU A 359 99.71 -42.82 -159.99
N ALA A 360 98.59 -43.42 -159.57
CA ALA A 360 97.97 -44.56 -160.25
C ALA A 360 97.49 -44.20 -161.67
N ALA A 361 96.89 -43.02 -161.87
CA ALA A 361 96.46 -42.55 -163.19
C ALA A 361 97.65 -42.20 -164.13
N ARG A 362 98.85 -42.02 -163.57
CA ARG A 362 100.05 -41.62 -164.32
C ARG A 362 100.81 -42.82 -164.91
N ALA A 363 100.66 -44.01 -164.35
CA ALA A 363 101.37 -45.22 -164.79
C ALA A 363 100.69 -45.94 -165.97
N GLY A 364 99.56 -45.44 -166.46
CA GLY A 364 98.73 -46.03 -167.51
C GLY A 364 97.30 -46.21 -167.05
#